data_AF-A0A3L7QF45-F1
#
_entry.id   AF-A0A3L7QF45-F1
#
_cell.length_a   1.000
_cell.length_b   1.000
_cell.length_c   1.000
_cell.angle_alpha   90.00
_cell.angle_beta   90.00
_cell.angle_gamma   90.00
#
_symmetry.space_group_name_H-M   'P 1'
#
loop_
_entity.id
_entity.type
_entity.pdbx_description
1 polymer ?
#
loop_
_entity_poly.entity_id
_entity_poly.type
_entity_poly.pdbx_seq_one_letter_code
_entity_poly.pdbx_strand_id
1 'polypeptide(L)'
;THLALFLTNNENSAAISPSGVVTAGARGEAFVMARFSTFTVGSQYIVLPKGLQYQETAPEPVNYIDEFVASKLKKLRIHPSGLCSDEEFLRRISIDLIGLLPSREEFATFMADTDPKKREKKIDELLGRKEFTEMWVSKWAEWLMIRTTQQVSTKSVVLYYQWLVEQISNNVPLDKMVQDLLSASGGTFKVAQTNYYQIEQDRLKIAENTAQIFMGMRIQCAQCHNHPFDRWTQDDYYNFAALFAQVGRKTSEDTREQIIFNAGGGEVQHPVTGANAVPHFLGGGKADLTGGLDRRVALGKWLASPANPYFAQNFTNRIWQHFMGVGIVEPVDDVRVSNPASNPELLMELSKRFTESNYNFKSLVRDICVSKAYQRSTLRNDSNGSDELNFAHQTIRRIKAESMLDIISQVTTTKEKFAGLPLGSRAVQIANGQTSTYFLTTFGRATRETACSCEVKMEPTLSQALHLMNGDVVNNKIQQGGVLKALQDQKLEPPQIVEQLYITCLTRKPTEQEVAALAPLFAEGTDKNRGLEDVFWALMNSREFLFNH
;
A
#
# COMPACT_ATOMS: atom_id res chain seq x y z
N THR A 1 3.44 22.13 -33.83
CA THR A 1 3.82 21.52 -35.12
C THR A 1 2.96 20.27 -35.30
N HIS A 2 2.57 19.90 -36.52
CA HIS A 2 1.76 18.69 -36.78
C HIS A 2 2.49 17.38 -36.47
N LEU A 3 3.80 17.44 -36.15
CA LEU A 3 4.62 16.30 -35.78
C LEU A 3 4.52 15.97 -34.27
N ALA A 4 3.90 16.84 -33.47
CA ALA A 4 3.72 16.62 -32.04
C ALA A 4 2.36 15.96 -31.77
N LEU A 5 2.35 14.95 -30.90
CA LEU A 5 1.14 14.35 -30.36
C LEU A 5 0.74 15.12 -29.09
N PHE A 6 -0.51 15.55 -29.02
CA PHE A 6 -1.08 16.23 -27.86
C PHE A 6 -2.02 15.30 -27.11
N LEU A 7 -1.89 15.24 -25.79
CA LEU A 7 -2.66 14.36 -24.91
C LEU A 7 -3.06 15.09 -23.63
N THR A 8 -4.12 14.63 -22.98
CA THR A 8 -4.52 15.04 -21.63
C THR A 8 -4.83 13.80 -20.82
N ASN A 9 -4.55 13.83 -19.51
CA ASN A 9 -4.93 12.75 -18.61
C ASN A 9 -6.34 12.94 -18.00
N ASN A 10 -7.00 14.08 -18.26
CA ASN A 10 -8.33 14.40 -17.75
C ASN A 10 -9.09 15.29 -18.75
N GLU A 11 -9.71 14.65 -19.74
CA GLU A 11 -10.52 15.33 -20.76
C GLU A 11 -11.73 16.07 -20.16
N ASN A 12 -12.29 15.57 -19.05
CA ASN A 12 -13.44 16.20 -18.40
C ASN A 12 -13.11 17.59 -17.87
N SER A 13 -11.89 17.79 -17.35
CA SER A 13 -11.43 19.10 -16.86
C SER A 13 -10.79 19.93 -17.98
N ALA A 14 -9.87 19.36 -18.75
CA ALA A 14 -9.24 20.07 -19.86
C ALA A 14 -8.98 19.13 -21.05
N ALA A 15 -9.90 19.17 -22.02
CA ALA A 15 -9.74 18.48 -23.28
C ALA A 15 -8.69 19.20 -24.15
N ILE A 16 -7.92 18.45 -24.96
CA ILE A 16 -6.97 19.01 -25.91
C ILE A 16 -7.22 18.49 -27.33
N SER A 17 -7.24 19.39 -28.31
CA SER A 17 -7.38 19.02 -29.72
C SER A 17 -6.06 18.49 -30.32
N PRO A 18 -6.11 17.78 -31.46
CA PRO A 18 -4.89 17.40 -32.19
C PRO A 18 -4.02 18.59 -32.64
N SER A 19 -4.57 19.81 -32.70
CA SER A 19 -3.83 21.04 -33.00
C SER A 19 -3.21 21.71 -31.77
N GLY A 20 -3.42 21.14 -30.57
CA GLY A 20 -2.87 21.64 -29.32
C GLY A 20 -3.72 22.70 -28.61
N VAL A 21 -5.01 22.82 -28.96
CA VAL A 21 -5.94 23.78 -28.33
C VAL A 21 -6.57 23.13 -27.11
N VAL A 22 -6.40 23.74 -25.93
CA VAL A 22 -6.99 23.27 -24.66
C VAL A 22 -8.32 23.96 -24.39
N THR A 23 -9.35 23.18 -24.08
CA THR A 23 -10.70 23.66 -23.76
C THR A 23 -11.03 23.31 -22.31
N ALA A 24 -11.40 24.32 -21.53
CA ALA A 24 -11.81 24.15 -20.13
C ALA A 24 -13.21 23.51 -20.05
N GLY A 25 -13.34 22.48 -19.21
CA GLY A 25 -14.57 21.75 -18.93
C GLY A 25 -15.03 21.91 -17.47
N ALA A 26 -15.25 20.78 -16.79
CA ALA A 26 -15.64 20.74 -15.39
C ALA A 26 -14.52 21.22 -14.45
N ARG A 27 -14.87 21.57 -13.20
CA ARG A 27 -13.86 21.86 -12.18
C ARG A 27 -12.95 20.66 -11.98
N GLY A 28 -11.65 20.92 -11.94
CA GLY A 28 -10.66 19.91 -11.63
C GLY A 28 -9.31 20.30 -12.16
N GLU A 29 -8.46 19.31 -12.33
CA GLU A 29 -7.13 19.48 -12.88
C GLU A 29 -6.88 18.49 -14.00
N ALA A 30 -6.03 18.90 -14.93
CA ALA A 30 -5.57 18.06 -16.02
C ALA A 30 -4.08 18.32 -16.24
N PHE A 31 -3.37 17.27 -16.59
CA PHE A 31 -2.03 17.38 -17.13
C PHE A 31 -2.08 17.20 -18.64
N VAL A 32 -1.77 18.28 -19.33
CA VAL A 32 -1.77 18.35 -20.79
C VAL A 32 -0.34 18.20 -21.26
N MET A 33 -0.13 17.35 -22.26
CA MET A 33 1.19 16.96 -22.73
C MET A 33 1.35 17.18 -24.23
N ALA A 34 2.57 17.52 -24.62
CA ALA A 34 3.03 17.51 -26.00
C ALA A 34 4.21 16.53 -26.10
N ARG A 35 4.12 15.62 -27.07
CA ARG A 35 5.15 14.63 -27.34
C ARG A 35 5.69 14.76 -28.75
N PHE A 36 7.01 14.74 -28.88
CA PHE A 36 7.71 14.66 -30.16
C PHE A 36 8.93 13.76 -30.00
N SER A 37 8.99 12.64 -30.74
CA SER A 37 10.03 11.62 -30.56
C SER A 37 10.11 11.14 -29.09
N THR A 38 11.29 11.15 -28.48
CA THR A 38 11.54 10.81 -27.07
C THR A 38 11.27 11.98 -26.11
N PHE A 39 10.95 13.16 -26.62
CA PHE A 39 10.65 14.33 -25.78
C PHE A 39 9.17 14.36 -25.44
N THR A 40 8.88 14.31 -24.14
CA THR A 40 7.55 14.54 -23.59
C THR A 40 7.67 15.73 -22.63
N VAL A 41 6.89 16.77 -22.89
CA VAL A 41 6.71 17.90 -21.98
C VAL A 41 5.25 17.98 -21.61
N GLY A 42 4.95 18.46 -20.41
CA GLY A 42 3.58 18.69 -19.99
C GLY A 42 3.43 19.91 -19.12
N SER A 43 2.19 20.37 -19.03
CA SER A 43 1.78 21.52 -18.23
C SER A 43 0.52 21.16 -17.47
N GLN A 44 0.48 21.55 -16.20
CA GLN A 44 -0.71 21.38 -15.37
C GLN A 44 -1.70 22.51 -15.65
N TYR A 45 -2.95 22.14 -15.81
CA TYR A 45 -4.09 23.03 -15.97
C TYR A 45 -5.03 22.82 -14.79
N ILE A 46 -5.53 23.92 -14.23
CA ILE A 46 -6.59 23.91 -13.22
C ILE A 46 -7.78 24.62 -13.83
N VAL A 47 -8.93 23.97 -13.82
CA VAL A 47 -10.20 24.53 -14.30
C VAL A 47 -11.07 24.82 -13.10
N LEU A 48 -11.53 26.07 -13.02
CA LEU A 48 -12.33 26.59 -11.92
C LEU A 48 -13.71 27.01 -12.46
N PRO A 49 -14.81 26.77 -11.73
CA PRO A 49 -16.12 27.23 -12.17
C PRO A 49 -16.16 28.75 -12.26
N LYS A 50 -16.73 29.26 -13.35
CA LYS A 50 -16.92 30.69 -13.56
C LYS A 50 -17.84 31.26 -12.48
N GLY A 51 -17.41 32.34 -11.83
CA GLY A 51 -18.22 33.02 -10.81
C GLY A 51 -18.33 32.29 -9.47
N LEU A 52 -17.56 31.22 -9.24
CA LEU A 52 -17.54 30.54 -7.94
C LEU A 52 -17.09 31.52 -6.85
N GLN A 53 -17.98 31.79 -5.90
CA GLN A 53 -17.64 32.49 -4.66
C GLN A 53 -16.91 31.50 -3.75
N TYR A 54 -15.63 31.75 -3.52
CA TYR A 54 -14.79 30.94 -2.66
C TYR A 54 -14.20 31.83 -1.57
N GLN A 55 -14.48 31.49 -0.32
CA GLN A 55 -13.82 32.06 0.84
C GLN A 55 -12.97 30.97 1.46
N GLU A 56 -11.71 31.26 1.76
CA GLU A 56 -10.83 30.27 2.36
C GLU A 56 -11.29 29.92 3.80
N THR A 57 -11.49 28.63 4.06
CA THR A 57 -11.88 28.11 5.38
C THR A 57 -10.97 26.96 5.83
N ALA A 58 -9.76 26.86 5.26
CA ALA A 58 -8.85 25.78 5.57
C ALA A 58 -8.47 25.82 7.07
N PRO A 59 -8.55 24.69 7.79
CA PRO A 59 -8.16 24.64 9.19
C PRO A 59 -6.65 24.84 9.33
N GLU A 60 -6.22 25.39 10.47
CA GLU A 60 -4.80 25.54 10.80
C GLU A 60 -4.05 24.20 10.64
N PRO A 61 -2.89 24.16 9.98
CA PRO A 61 -2.15 22.92 9.77
C PRO A 61 -1.63 22.34 11.09
N VAL A 62 -1.58 21.01 11.21
CA VAL A 62 -0.89 20.35 12.35
C VAL A 62 0.57 20.09 12.01
N ASN A 63 0.86 19.82 10.73
CA ASN A 63 2.22 19.65 10.23
C ASN A 63 2.32 20.11 8.75
N TYR A 64 3.51 19.95 8.19
CA TYR A 64 3.81 20.33 6.80
C TYR A 64 2.92 19.64 5.76
N ILE A 65 2.44 18.41 6.01
CA ILE A 65 1.54 17.71 5.07
C ILE A 65 0.26 18.54 4.89
N ASP A 66 -0.30 19.03 5.99
CA ASP A 66 -1.52 19.82 5.96
C ASP A 66 -1.33 21.15 5.24
N GLU A 67 -0.14 21.76 5.33
CA GLU A 67 0.19 22.99 4.58
C GLU A 67 0.14 22.76 3.07
N PHE A 68 0.81 21.70 2.57
CA PHE A 68 0.83 21.40 1.13
C PHE A 68 -0.52 20.91 0.61
N VAL A 69 -1.27 20.14 1.40
CA VAL A 69 -2.63 19.74 1.04
C VAL A 69 -3.57 20.95 1.02
N ALA A 70 -3.52 21.82 2.03
CA ALA A 70 -4.35 23.04 2.08
C ALA A 70 -4.02 23.98 0.91
N SER A 71 -2.74 24.19 0.60
CA SER A 71 -2.30 24.98 -0.55
C SER A 71 -2.86 24.44 -1.87
N LYS A 72 -2.84 23.11 -2.04
CA LYS A 72 -3.42 22.47 -3.23
C LYS A 72 -4.93 22.68 -3.33
N LEU A 73 -5.67 22.44 -2.25
CA LEU A 73 -7.13 22.61 -2.22
C LEU A 73 -7.55 24.07 -2.43
N LYS A 74 -6.76 25.02 -1.93
CA LYS A 74 -6.94 26.45 -2.19
C LYS A 74 -6.84 26.77 -3.67
N LYS A 75 -5.82 26.25 -4.38
CA LYS A 75 -5.68 26.43 -5.84
C LYS A 75 -6.91 25.90 -6.60
N LEU A 76 -7.51 24.80 -6.12
CA LEU A 76 -8.70 24.16 -6.70
C LEU A 76 -10.03 24.78 -6.25
N ARG A 77 -10.01 25.70 -5.28
CA ARG A 77 -11.22 26.24 -4.61
C ARG A 77 -12.12 25.14 -4.05
N ILE A 78 -11.49 24.18 -3.36
CA ILE A 78 -12.15 23.07 -2.67
C ILE A 78 -11.99 23.27 -1.16
N HIS A 79 -13.07 23.07 -0.41
CA HIS A 79 -13.05 23.01 1.04
C HIS A 79 -12.78 21.57 1.49
N PRO A 80 -11.81 21.36 2.41
CA PRO A 80 -11.60 20.05 2.99
C PRO A 80 -12.82 19.62 3.83
N SER A 81 -13.08 18.32 3.89
CA SER A 81 -14.02 17.75 4.86
C SER A 81 -13.51 17.96 6.28
N GLY A 82 -14.44 17.95 7.24
CA GLY A 82 -14.12 18.01 8.67
C GLY A 82 -13.31 16.81 9.14
N LEU A 83 -12.91 16.80 10.41
CA LEU A 83 -12.22 15.65 11.01
C LEU A 83 -13.20 14.50 11.26
N CYS A 84 -12.69 13.28 11.23
CA CYS A 84 -13.42 12.09 11.65
C CYS A 84 -13.64 12.09 13.17
N SER A 85 -14.67 11.36 13.62
CA SER A 85 -14.93 11.14 15.05
C SER A 85 -13.79 10.32 15.70
N ASP A 86 -13.77 10.27 17.03
CA ASP A 86 -12.79 9.43 17.74
C ASP A 86 -13.01 7.94 17.50
N GLU A 87 -14.25 7.51 17.31
CA GLU A 87 -14.61 6.13 16.98
C GLU A 87 -14.07 5.75 15.59
N GLU A 88 -14.31 6.60 14.59
CA GLU A 88 -13.79 6.45 13.23
C GLU A 88 -12.25 6.48 13.24
N PHE A 89 -11.64 7.43 13.95
CA PHE A 89 -10.19 7.53 14.07
C PHE A 89 -9.59 6.25 14.64
N LEU A 90 -10.09 5.78 15.78
CA LEU A 90 -9.55 4.62 16.49
C LEU A 90 -9.67 3.35 15.64
N ARG A 91 -10.82 3.17 14.96
CA ARG A 91 -11.01 2.08 14.00
C ARG A 91 -9.97 2.16 12.88
N ARG A 92 -9.89 3.31 12.22
CA ARG A 92 -9.06 3.52 11.04
C ARG A 92 -7.59 3.32 11.32
N ILE A 93 -7.09 3.94 12.39
CA ILE A 93 -5.68 3.86 12.74
C ILE A 93 -5.28 2.45 13.19
N SER A 94 -6.16 1.73 13.87
CA SER A 94 -5.90 0.33 14.28
C SER A 94 -5.82 -0.58 13.05
N ILE A 95 -6.75 -0.48 12.12
CA ILE A 95 -6.73 -1.29 10.90
C ILE A 95 -5.50 -0.93 10.04
N ASP A 96 -5.22 0.35 9.83
CA ASP A 96 -4.13 0.76 8.94
C ASP A 96 -2.75 0.43 9.53
N LEU A 97 -2.53 0.61 10.83
CA LEU A 97 -1.23 0.35 11.44
C LEU A 97 -1.02 -1.12 11.80
N ILE A 98 -2.02 -1.81 12.36
CA ILE A 98 -1.84 -3.15 12.94
C ILE A 98 -2.72 -4.24 12.32
N GLY A 99 -3.61 -3.88 11.39
CA GLY A 99 -4.46 -4.82 10.66
C GLY A 99 -5.54 -5.47 11.51
N LEU A 100 -5.90 -4.88 12.64
CA LEU A 100 -6.87 -5.40 13.61
C LEU A 100 -7.79 -4.28 14.11
N LEU A 101 -8.90 -4.67 14.73
CA LEU A 101 -9.77 -3.76 15.48
C LEU A 101 -9.25 -3.58 16.90
N PRO A 102 -9.49 -2.41 17.54
CA PRO A 102 -9.19 -2.24 18.95
C PRO A 102 -10.06 -3.18 19.79
N SER A 103 -9.50 -3.66 20.90
CA SER A 103 -10.27 -4.35 21.93
C SER A 103 -11.29 -3.41 22.58
N ARG A 104 -12.27 -4.00 23.26
CA ARG A 104 -13.30 -3.24 24.01
C ARG A 104 -12.70 -2.37 25.12
N GLU A 105 -11.62 -2.84 25.74
CA GLU A 105 -10.88 -2.09 26.75
C GLU A 105 -10.11 -0.91 26.14
N GLU A 106 -9.43 -1.12 25.01
CA GLU A 106 -8.78 -0.03 24.26
C GLU A 106 -9.80 1.03 23.81
N PHE A 107 -10.97 0.60 23.33
CA PHE A 107 -12.07 1.51 22.98
C PHE A 107 -12.52 2.33 24.19
N ALA A 108 -12.88 1.68 25.29
CA ALA A 108 -13.35 2.37 26.50
C ALA A 108 -12.31 3.36 27.05
N THR A 109 -11.04 2.95 27.08
CA THR A 109 -9.92 3.79 27.53
C THR A 109 -9.75 5.01 26.63
N PHE A 110 -9.76 4.83 25.31
CA PHE A 110 -9.56 5.92 24.36
C PHE A 110 -10.73 6.91 24.33
N MET A 111 -11.97 6.42 24.50
CA MET A 111 -13.16 7.29 24.58
C MET A 111 -13.22 8.08 25.89
N ALA A 112 -12.69 7.52 26.98
CA ALA A 112 -12.61 8.21 28.27
C ALA A 112 -11.45 9.22 28.36
N ASP A 113 -10.43 9.09 27.51
CA ASP A 113 -9.28 9.99 27.49
C ASP A 113 -9.68 11.38 26.94
N THR A 114 -9.35 12.42 27.72
CA THR A 114 -9.62 13.84 27.42
C THR A 114 -8.36 14.61 27.04
N ASP A 115 -7.19 13.96 27.00
CA ASP A 115 -5.95 14.59 26.58
C ASP A 115 -6.06 15.04 25.10
N PRO A 116 -5.78 16.32 24.78
CA PRO A 116 -5.85 16.82 23.41
C PRO A 116 -4.88 16.10 22.45
N LYS A 117 -3.86 15.39 22.96
CA LYS A 117 -2.89 14.60 22.20
C LYS A 117 -3.17 13.09 22.21
N LYS A 118 -4.33 12.63 22.69
CA LYS A 118 -4.64 11.18 22.77
C LYS A 118 -4.49 10.46 21.43
N ARG A 119 -4.82 11.12 20.31
CA ARG A 119 -4.65 10.58 18.95
C ARG A 119 -3.18 10.34 18.60
N GLU A 120 -2.31 11.32 18.88
CA GLU A 120 -0.86 11.18 18.68
C GLU A 120 -0.27 10.05 19.54
N LYS A 121 -0.66 9.99 20.82
CA LYS A 121 -0.21 8.92 21.73
C LYS A 121 -0.65 7.54 21.25
N LYS A 122 -1.88 7.42 20.75
CA LYS A 122 -2.38 6.16 20.19
C LYS A 122 -1.60 5.76 18.92
N ILE A 123 -1.24 6.71 18.06
CA ILE A 123 -0.36 6.45 16.91
C ILE A 123 1.00 5.92 17.38
N ASP A 124 1.63 6.59 18.35
CA ASP A 124 2.94 6.21 18.88
C ASP A 124 2.92 4.81 19.54
N GLU A 125 1.86 4.49 20.29
CA GLU A 125 1.63 3.17 20.85
C GLU A 125 1.53 2.09 19.75
N LEU A 126 0.68 2.31 18.73
CA LEU A 126 0.46 1.34 17.66
C LEU A 126 1.72 1.13 16.79
N LEU A 127 2.54 2.17 16.57
CA LEU A 127 3.84 2.07 15.90
C LEU A 127 4.86 1.21 16.66
N GLY A 128 4.70 1.08 17.98
CA GLY A 128 5.51 0.24 18.85
C GLY A 128 5.07 -1.23 18.88
N ARG A 129 3.88 -1.55 18.37
CA ARG A 129 3.32 -2.91 18.42
C ARG A 129 3.98 -3.86 17.42
N LYS A 130 4.07 -5.13 17.78
CA LYS A 130 4.58 -6.19 16.87
C LYS A 130 3.70 -6.34 15.63
N GLU A 131 2.40 -6.09 15.77
CA GLU A 131 1.43 -6.22 14.68
C GLU A 131 1.67 -5.20 13.57
N PHE A 132 2.25 -4.03 13.90
CA PHE A 132 2.73 -3.07 12.91
C PHE A 132 3.84 -3.66 12.05
N THR A 133 4.84 -4.28 12.68
CA THR A 133 5.90 -4.99 11.96
C THR A 133 5.32 -6.07 11.06
N GLU A 134 4.41 -6.90 11.56
CA GLU A 134 3.80 -7.98 10.78
C GLU A 134 3.04 -7.46 9.54
N MET A 135 2.30 -6.35 9.68
CA MET A 135 1.61 -5.70 8.55
C MET A 135 2.60 -5.25 7.46
N TRP A 136 3.69 -4.60 7.86
CA TRP A 136 4.67 -4.08 6.91
C TRP A 136 5.57 -5.17 6.33
N VAL A 137 5.89 -6.22 7.09
CA VAL A 137 6.55 -7.43 6.56
C VAL A 137 5.68 -8.07 5.49
N SER A 138 4.36 -8.20 5.70
CA SER A 138 3.47 -8.76 4.68
C SER A 138 3.51 -7.96 3.37
N LYS A 139 3.46 -6.62 3.46
CA LYS A 139 3.57 -5.73 2.30
C LYS A 139 4.93 -5.83 1.60
N TRP A 140 6.02 -5.86 2.35
CA TRP A 140 7.35 -6.04 1.79
C TRP A 140 7.52 -7.41 1.15
N ALA A 141 6.91 -8.45 1.72
CA ALA A 141 6.90 -9.78 1.14
C ALA A 141 6.12 -9.82 -0.19
N GLU A 142 5.04 -9.02 -0.34
CA GLU A 142 4.37 -8.81 -1.63
C GLU A 142 5.34 -8.14 -2.63
N TRP A 143 5.95 -7.00 -2.27
CA TRP A 143 6.84 -6.26 -3.18
C TRP A 143 8.07 -7.06 -3.60
N LEU A 144 8.67 -7.83 -2.68
CA LEU A 144 9.83 -8.68 -2.94
C LEU A 144 9.45 -10.06 -3.48
N MET A 145 8.16 -10.25 -3.80
CA MET A 145 7.62 -11.43 -4.46
C MET A 145 7.94 -12.75 -3.73
N ILE A 146 7.91 -12.73 -2.39
CA ILE A 146 8.35 -13.85 -1.55
C ILE A 146 7.37 -15.03 -1.70
N ARG A 147 7.80 -16.05 -2.43
CA ARG A 147 7.03 -17.27 -2.72
C ARG A 147 7.94 -18.47 -3.01
N THR A 148 7.39 -19.67 -2.87
CA THR A 148 8.02 -20.88 -3.41
C THR A 148 7.89 -20.92 -4.93
N THR A 149 8.92 -21.42 -5.61
CA THR A 149 8.93 -21.69 -7.05
C THR A 149 9.60 -23.05 -7.28
N GLN A 150 9.79 -23.45 -8.55
CA GLN A 150 10.62 -24.64 -8.84
C GLN A 150 12.06 -24.47 -8.33
N GLN A 151 12.57 -23.24 -8.31
CA GLN A 151 13.94 -22.91 -7.91
C GLN A 151 14.03 -22.46 -6.45
N VAL A 152 12.93 -22.01 -5.83
CA VAL A 152 12.90 -21.47 -4.46
C VAL A 152 12.16 -22.42 -3.52
N SER A 153 12.91 -23.03 -2.59
CA SER A 153 12.36 -23.95 -1.60
C SER A 153 11.65 -23.23 -0.44
N THR A 154 10.80 -23.95 0.30
CA THR A 154 10.14 -23.42 1.52
C THR A 154 11.13 -22.85 2.54
N LYS A 155 12.30 -23.49 2.71
CA LYS A 155 13.35 -23.01 3.61
C LYS A 155 13.86 -21.63 3.19
N SER A 156 14.07 -21.42 1.89
CA SER A 156 14.48 -20.13 1.30
C SER A 156 13.48 -19.03 1.63
N VAL A 157 12.19 -19.32 1.42
CA VAL A 157 11.07 -18.41 1.69
C VAL A 157 11.03 -18.00 3.16
N VAL A 158 11.12 -18.97 4.08
CA VAL A 158 11.07 -18.72 5.52
C VAL A 158 12.24 -17.86 5.97
N LEU A 159 13.46 -18.15 5.50
CA LEU A 159 14.65 -17.37 5.85
C LEU A 159 14.59 -15.95 5.29
N TYR A 160 14.10 -15.79 4.06
CA TYR A 160 13.96 -14.48 3.44
C TYR A 160 12.88 -13.63 4.12
N TYR A 161 11.75 -14.24 4.49
CA TYR A 161 10.71 -13.60 5.28
C TYR A 161 11.21 -13.22 6.68
N GLN A 162 11.94 -14.10 7.36
CA GLN A 162 12.51 -13.82 8.68
C GLN A 162 13.52 -12.67 8.65
N TRP A 163 14.34 -12.58 7.60
CA TRP A 163 15.21 -11.43 7.39
C TRP A 163 14.39 -10.13 7.32
N LEU A 164 13.27 -10.09 6.57
CA LEU A 164 12.40 -8.91 6.56
C LEU A 164 11.84 -8.56 7.95
N VAL A 165 11.42 -9.58 8.72
CA VAL A 165 10.96 -9.37 10.11
C VAL A 165 12.04 -8.68 10.93
N GLU A 166 13.30 -9.13 10.82
CA GLU A 166 14.44 -8.56 11.53
C GLU A 166 14.74 -7.12 11.08
N GLN A 167 14.71 -6.83 9.77
CA GLN A 167 14.97 -5.48 9.27
C GLN A 167 13.91 -4.47 9.75
N ILE A 168 12.63 -4.84 9.64
CA ILE A 168 11.51 -3.95 9.95
C ILE A 168 11.34 -3.78 11.48
N SER A 169 11.47 -4.86 12.25
CA SER A 169 11.37 -4.79 13.72
C SER A 169 12.47 -3.93 14.35
N ASN A 170 13.70 -4.01 13.82
CA ASN A 170 14.83 -3.22 14.29
C ASN A 170 14.85 -1.77 13.72
N ASN A 171 13.82 -1.39 12.94
CA ASN A 171 13.73 -0.08 12.30
C ASN A 171 15.00 0.28 11.51
N VAL A 172 15.55 -0.69 10.76
CA VAL A 172 16.72 -0.46 9.91
C VAL A 172 16.38 0.63 8.88
N PRO A 173 17.25 1.64 8.69
CA PRO A 173 17.07 2.65 7.64
C PRO A 173 16.80 2.03 6.28
N LEU A 174 15.80 2.54 5.56
CA LEU A 174 15.32 1.87 4.36
C LEU A 174 16.38 1.83 3.25
N ASP A 175 17.22 2.86 3.15
CA ASP A 175 18.34 2.88 2.22
C ASP A 175 19.34 1.74 2.48
N LYS A 176 19.64 1.47 3.75
CA LYS A 176 20.53 0.38 4.15
C LYS A 176 19.94 -0.98 3.84
N MET A 177 18.66 -1.18 4.17
CA MET A 177 17.96 -2.43 3.84
C MET A 177 18.02 -2.73 2.33
N VAL A 178 17.84 -1.72 1.48
CA VAL A 178 17.89 -1.89 0.01
C VAL A 178 19.31 -2.02 -0.53
N GLN A 179 20.28 -1.28 0.01
CA GLN A 179 21.70 -1.46 -0.32
C GLN A 179 22.17 -2.88 0.00
N ASP A 180 21.84 -3.38 1.19
CA ASP A 180 22.19 -4.73 1.65
C ASP A 180 21.49 -5.80 0.80
N LEU A 181 20.22 -5.59 0.45
CA LEU A 181 19.47 -6.48 -0.42
C LEU A 181 20.13 -6.62 -1.80
N LEU A 182 20.39 -5.50 -2.47
CA LEU A 182 20.91 -5.50 -3.84
C LEU A 182 22.36 -5.96 -3.91
N SER A 183 23.19 -5.62 -2.92
CA SER A 183 24.61 -5.99 -2.89
C SER A 183 24.89 -7.43 -2.43
N ALA A 184 23.87 -8.16 -1.94
CA ALA A 184 24.05 -9.45 -1.29
C ALA A 184 24.75 -10.50 -2.14
N SER A 185 25.72 -11.20 -1.54
CA SER A 185 26.39 -12.38 -2.11
C SER A 185 26.54 -13.46 -1.05
N GLY A 186 26.43 -14.73 -1.46
CA GLY A 186 26.47 -15.88 -0.56
C GLY A 186 25.40 -16.93 -0.88
N GLY A 187 25.35 -17.97 -0.05
CA GLY A 187 24.33 -19.02 -0.15
C GLY A 187 22.96 -18.52 0.32
N THR A 188 21.90 -18.90 -0.39
CA THR A 188 20.53 -18.43 -0.13
C THR A 188 19.95 -18.89 1.21
N PHE A 189 20.59 -19.86 1.89
CA PHE A 189 20.26 -20.21 3.28
C PHE A 189 21.09 -19.46 4.32
N LYS A 190 22.23 -18.88 3.96
CA LYS A 190 23.12 -18.16 4.88
C LYS A 190 22.96 -16.65 4.78
N VAL A 191 22.70 -16.14 3.58
CA VAL A 191 22.53 -14.72 3.27
C VAL A 191 21.16 -14.55 2.62
N ALA A 192 20.13 -14.41 3.45
CA ALA A 192 18.74 -14.51 3.03
C ALA A 192 18.33 -13.49 1.95
N GLN A 193 18.98 -12.33 1.91
CA GLN A 193 18.82 -11.30 0.88
C GLN A 193 19.05 -11.83 -0.54
N THR A 194 19.97 -12.79 -0.70
CA THR A 194 20.30 -13.36 -2.01
C THR A 194 19.12 -14.09 -2.66
N ASN A 195 18.07 -14.41 -1.90
CA ASN A 195 16.82 -14.96 -2.43
C ASN A 195 16.13 -14.02 -3.42
N TYR A 196 16.38 -12.71 -3.36
CA TYR A 196 15.94 -11.77 -4.40
C TYR A 196 16.36 -12.22 -5.81
N TYR A 197 17.59 -12.75 -5.92
CA TYR A 197 18.16 -13.26 -7.17
C TYR A 197 17.86 -14.74 -7.43
N GLN A 198 17.23 -15.45 -6.48
CA GLN A 198 16.77 -16.83 -6.67
C GLN A 198 15.31 -16.88 -7.14
N ILE A 199 14.47 -15.94 -6.67
CA ILE A 199 13.05 -15.81 -7.05
C ILE A 199 12.90 -15.51 -8.54
N GLU A 200 13.69 -14.57 -9.06
CA GLU A 200 13.77 -14.26 -10.48
C GLU A 200 15.21 -14.49 -10.97
N GLN A 201 15.36 -15.28 -12.04
CA GLN A 201 16.65 -15.65 -12.59
C GLN A 201 16.96 -14.93 -13.90
N ASP A 202 15.92 -14.46 -14.61
CA ASP A 202 16.06 -13.65 -15.81
C ASP A 202 16.53 -12.24 -15.44
N ARG A 203 17.70 -11.86 -15.98
CA ARG A 203 18.35 -10.57 -15.71
C ARG A 203 17.53 -9.39 -16.18
N LEU A 204 16.79 -9.54 -17.28
CA LEU A 204 15.91 -8.49 -17.80
C LEU A 204 14.75 -8.26 -16.84
N LYS A 205 14.13 -9.33 -16.36
CA LYS A 205 13.05 -9.25 -15.37
C LYS A 205 13.52 -8.75 -14.01
N ILE A 206 14.74 -9.10 -13.57
CA ILE A 206 15.32 -8.52 -12.35
C ILE A 206 15.43 -6.99 -12.48
N ALA A 207 15.87 -6.51 -13.64
CA ALA A 207 15.96 -5.07 -13.90
C ALA A 207 14.58 -4.40 -13.86
N GLU A 208 13.59 -4.98 -14.54
CA GLU A 208 12.19 -4.51 -14.51
C GLU A 208 11.62 -4.45 -13.08
N ASN A 209 11.76 -5.55 -12.33
CA ASN A 209 11.29 -5.63 -10.95
C ASN A 209 12.04 -4.64 -10.06
N THR A 210 13.35 -4.45 -10.22
CA THR A 210 14.11 -3.46 -9.46
C THR A 210 13.60 -2.04 -9.73
N ALA A 211 13.38 -1.69 -11.00
CA ALA A 211 12.85 -0.38 -11.38
C ALA A 211 11.44 -0.15 -10.82
N GLN A 212 10.58 -1.15 -10.91
CA GLN A 212 9.19 -1.05 -10.45
C GLN A 212 9.09 -0.99 -8.92
N ILE A 213 9.81 -1.85 -8.20
CA ILE A 213 9.76 -1.92 -6.74
C ILE A 213 10.36 -0.66 -6.11
N PHE A 214 11.57 -0.27 -6.54
CA PHE A 214 12.36 0.72 -5.81
C PHE A 214 12.32 2.14 -6.42
N MET A 215 11.93 2.28 -7.69
CA MET A 215 11.79 3.58 -8.36
C MET A 215 10.37 3.88 -8.83
N GLY A 216 9.44 2.92 -8.69
CA GLY A 216 8.04 3.09 -9.10
C GLY A 216 7.86 3.14 -10.62
N MET A 217 8.82 2.60 -11.39
CA MET A 217 8.86 2.75 -12.85
C MET A 217 8.56 1.45 -13.59
N ARG A 218 7.74 1.55 -14.63
CA ARG A 218 7.46 0.45 -15.57
C ARG A 218 8.27 0.66 -16.84
N ILE A 219 9.34 -0.11 -17.00
CA ILE A 219 10.23 -0.01 -18.18
C ILE A 219 10.02 -1.14 -19.19
N GLN A 220 9.08 -2.06 -18.96
CA GLN A 220 8.89 -3.27 -19.77
C GLN A 220 8.63 -2.97 -21.26
N CYS A 221 7.85 -1.93 -21.57
CA CYS A 221 7.60 -1.56 -22.96
C CYS A 221 8.90 -1.16 -23.69
N ALA A 222 9.89 -0.63 -22.97
CA ALA A 222 11.18 -0.24 -23.50
C ALA A 222 12.02 -1.44 -23.97
N GLN A 223 11.67 -2.67 -23.60
CA GLN A 223 12.36 -3.88 -24.03
C GLN A 223 12.36 -4.05 -25.56
N CYS A 224 11.23 -3.80 -26.20
CA CYS A 224 11.06 -4.04 -27.64
C CYS A 224 11.16 -2.76 -28.49
N HIS A 225 10.77 -1.61 -27.94
CA HIS A 225 10.78 -0.32 -28.61
C HIS A 225 10.84 0.80 -27.57
N ASN A 226 11.23 2.03 -27.92
CA ASN A 226 11.19 3.16 -26.99
C ASN A 226 9.79 3.31 -26.34
N HIS A 227 9.75 3.58 -25.04
CA HIS A 227 8.51 3.58 -24.27
C HIS A 227 7.48 4.54 -24.90
N PRO A 228 6.21 4.11 -25.11
CA PRO A 228 5.24 4.90 -25.87
C PRO A 228 4.65 6.06 -25.06
N PHE A 229 4.82 6.09 -23.74
CA PHE A 229 4.27 7.14 -22.87
C PHE A 229 5.29 7.68 -21.86
N ASP A 230 6.57 7.39 -22.05
CA ASP A 230 7.62 7.82 -21.13
C ASP A 230 8.92 8.06 -21.91
N ARG A 231 9.91 8.64 -21.24
CA ARG A 231 11.21 9.01 -21.83
C ARG A 231 12.15 7.84 -22.05
N TRP A 232 11.86 6.67 -21.49
CA TRP A 232 12.78 5.53 -21.50
C TRP A 232 12.95 4.95 -22.89
N THR A 233 14.19 4.87 -23.34
CA THR A 233 14.57 4.26 -24.62
C THR A 233 14.89 2.78 -24.46
N GLN A 234 14.95 2.07 -25.59
CA GLN A 234 15.45 0.69 -25.61
C GLN A 234 16.90 0.60 -25.13
N ASP A 235 17.73 1.60 -25.45
CA ASP A 235 19.09 1.71 -24.92
C ASP A 235 19.08 1.81 -23.39
N ASP A 236 18.24 2.67 -22.81
CA ASP A 236 18.13 2.80 -21.34
C ASP A 236 17.75 1.48 -20.67
N TYR A 237 16.82 0.73 -21.27
CA TYR A 237 16.39 -0.57 -20.76
C TYR A 237 17.56 -1.57 -20.70
N TYR A 238 18.26 -1.78 -21.81
CA TYR A 238 19.33 -2.78 -21.86
C TYR A 238 20.58 -2.32 -21.10
N ASN A 239 20.87 -1.02 -21.07
CA ASN A 239 21.94 -0.45 -20.26
C ASN A 239 21.68 -0.59 -18.76
N PHE A 240 20.43 -0.43 -18.32
CA PHE A 240 20.05 -0.70 -16.94
C PHE A 240 20.12 -2.20 -16.62
N ALA A 241 19.63 -3.06 -17.51
CA ALA A 241 19.71 -4.51 -17.36
C ALA A 241 21.17 -5.02 -17.31
N ALA A 242 22.11 -4.34 -17.95
CA ALA A 242 23.53 -4.67 -17.91
C ALA A 242 24.14 -4.60 -16.50
N LEU A 243 23.51 -3.91 -15.54
CA LEU A 243 23.91 -3.92 -14.13
C LEU A 243 23.70 -5.30 -13.47
N PHE A 244 22.84 -6.15 -14.02
CA PHE A 244 22.56 -7.51 -13.55
C PHE A 244 23.28 -8.59 -14.38
N ALA A 245 24.05 -8.19 -15.40
CA ALA A 245 24.74 -9.11 -16.31
C ALA A 245 25.77 -10.02 -15.63
N GLN A 246 26.29 -9.60 -14.47
CA GLN A 246 27.33 -10.32 -13.74
C GLN A 246 26.80 -11.08 -12.53
N VAL A 247 25.47 -11.19 -12.35
CA VAL A 247 24.90 -12.06 -11.32
C VAL A 247 25.18 -13.51 -11.68
N GLY A 248 26.12 -14.12 -10.94
CA GLY A 248 26.49 -15.52 -11.01
C GLY A 248 25.68 -16.36 -10.04
N ARG A 249 25.41 -17.61 -10.44
CA ARG A 249 24.67 -18.60 -9.65
C ARG A 249 25.39 -19.94 -9.74
N LYS A 250 25.53 -20.63 -8.61
CA LYS A 250 25.98 -22.02 -8.57
C LYS A 250 25.22 -22.78 -7.49
N THR A 251 24.90 -24.04 -7.75
CA THR A 251 24.26 -24.90 -6.76
C THR A 251 25.24 -25.22 -5.62
N SER A 252 24.73 -25.20 -4.39
CA SER A 252 25.45 -25.63 -3.18
C SER A 252 25.49 -27.17 -3.10
N GLU A 253 26.03 -27.72 -2.02
CA GLU A 253 25.90 -29.16 -1.73
C GLU A 253 24.44 -29.57 -1.49
N ASP A 254 23.64 -28.70 -0.85
CA ASP A 254 22.19 -28.82 -0.82
C ASP A 254 21.63 -28.31 -2.17
N THR A 255 20.99 -29.20 -2.93
CA THR A 255 20.46 -28.89 -4.27
C THR A 255 19.40 -27.79 -4.27
N ARG A 256 18.82 -27.48 -3.11
CA ARG A 256 17.81 -26.41 -2.91
C ARG A 256 18.44 -25.05 -2.60
N GLU A 257 19.74 -25.00 -2.32
CA GLU A 257 20.47 -23.76 -2.04
C GLU A 257 21.27 -23.34 -3.28
N GLN A 258 21.19 -22.05 -3.60
CA GLN A 258 22.00 -21.41 -4.62
C GLN A 258 23.00 -20.47 -3.94
N ILE A 259 24.21 -20.43 -4.45
CA ILE A 259 25.22 -19.43 -4.08
C ILE A 259 25.20 -18.34 -5.14
N ILE A 260 24.82 -17.14 -4.72
CA ILE A 260 24.83 -15.93 -5.55
C ILE A 260 26.18 -15.22 -5.37
N PHE A 261 26.82 -14.86 -6.47
CA PHE A 261 28.13 -14.20 -6.43
C PHE A 261 28.31 -13.26 -7.64
N ASN A 262 29.32 -12.39 -7.58
CA ASN A 262 29.75 -11.63 -8.75
C ASN A 262 30.56 -12.54 -9.67
N ALA A 263 30.06 -12.82 -10.87
CA ALA A 263 30.77 -13.63 -11.86
C ALA A 263 32.01 -12.92 -12.43
N GLY A 264 32.12 -11.60 -12.28
CA GLY A 264 33.22 -10.79 -12.84
C GLY A 264 33.18 -10.62 -14.36
N GLY A 265 32.22 -11.25 -15.04
CA GLY A 265 32.03 -11.21 -16.48
C GLY A 265 30.59 -11.53 -16.89
N GLY A 266 30.26 -11.18 -18.13
CA GLY A 266 28.91 -11.29 -18.68
C GLY A 266 28.38 -9.94 -19.14
N GLU A 267 27.73 -9.92 -20.31
CA GLU A 267 27.13 -8.72 -20.89
C GLU A 267 25.70 -9.00 -21.33
N VAL A 268 24.94 -7.92 -21.53
CA VAL A 268 23.61 -7.94 -22.14
C VAL A 268 23.76 -7.33 -23.53
N GLN A 269 23.34 -8.03 -24.57
CA GLN A 269 23.39 -7.50 -25.93
C GLN A 269 22.12 -6.72 -26.25
N HIS A 270 22.28 -5.60 -26.93
CA HIS A 270 21.16 -4.84 -27.47
C HIS A 270 20.60 -5.57 -28.71
N PRO A 271 19.29 -5.87 -28.78
CA PRO A 271 18.72 -6.74 -29.81
C PRO A 271 18.80 -6.15 -31.22
N VAL A 272 18.78 -4.82 -31.35
CA VAL A 272 18.86 -4.14 -32.66
C VAL A 272 20.28 -3.96 -33.16
N THR A 273 21.23 -3.55 -32.31
CA THR A 273 22.60 -3.21 -32.74
C THR A 273 23.57 -4.38 -32.60
N GLY A 274 23.23 -5.41 -31.81
CA GLY A 274 24.12 -6.53 -31.47
C GLY A 274 25.28 -6.15 -30.54
N ALA A 275 25.44 -4.87 -30.20
CA ALA A 275 26.49 -4.40 -29.32
C ALA A 275 26.19 -4.74 -27.85
N ASN A 276 27.24 -4.89 -27.04
CA ASN A 276 27.09 -5.02 -25.60
C ASN A 276 26.58 -3.70 -25.01
N ALA A 277 25.51 -3.78 -24.22
CA ALA A 277 24.97 -2.66 -23.48
C ALA A 277 25.96 -2.16 -22.42
N VAL A 278 25.96 -0.85 -22.17
CA VAL A 278 26.86 -0.21 -21.21
C VAL A 278 26.11 -0.06 -19.88
N PRO A 279 26.64 -0.55 -18.75
CA PRO A 279 25.95 -0.45 -17.45
C PRO A 279 25.65 1.00 -17.04
N HIS A 280 24.39 1.42 -17.14
CA HIS A 280 23.93 2.76 -16.77
C HIS A 280 22.84 2.68 -15.70
N PHE A 281 22.83 3.66 -14.81
CA PHE A 281 21.71 3.88 -13.91
C PHE A 281 20.54 4.51 -14.66
N LEU A 282 19.32 4.06 -14.36
CA LEU A 282 18.11 4.56 -15.01
C LEU A 282 17.88 6.05 -14.66
N GLY A 283 18.18 6.95 -15.59
CA GLY A 283 18.16 8.40 -15.35
C GLY A 283 19.32 8.95 -14.51
N GLY A 284 20.35 8.14 -14.21
CA GLY A 284 21.53 8.53 -13.43
C GLY A 284 22.86 8.54 -14.21
N GLY A 285 22.84 8.15 -15.49
CA GLY A 285 24.03 8.12 -16.36
C GLY A 285 24.87 6.84 -16.19
N LYS A 286 26.10 6.87 -16.70
CA LYS A 286 27.00 5.71 -16.69
C LYS A 286 27.43 5.35 -15.26
N ALA A 287 27.33 4.07 -14.91
CA ALA A 287 27.77 3.60 -13.59
C ALA A 287 29.30 3.69 -13.48
N ASP A 288 29.79 4.24 -12.38
CA ASP A 288 31.21 4.17 -12.03
C ASP A 288 31.54 2.78 -11.48
N LEU A 289 32.25 2.01 -12.30
CA LEU A 289 32.68 0.64 -12.01
C LEU A 289 34.21 0.55 -11.89
N THR A 290 34.87 1.66 -11.56
CA THR A 290 36.32 1.72 -11.39
C THR A 290 36.81 0.68 -10.39
N GLY A 291 37.93 0.01 -10.70
CA GLY A 291 38.51 -1.02 -9.85
C GLY A 291 37.79 -2.38 -9.88
N GLY A 292 36.89 -2.61 -10.83
CA GLY A 292 36.18 -3.89 -10.96
C GLY A 292 35.06 -4.08 -9.91
N LEU A 293 34.49 -2.97 -9.44
CA LEU A 293 33.40 -2.97 -8.48
C LEU A 293 32.21 -3.80 -9.00
N ASP A 294 31.59 -4.60 -8.12
CA ASP A 294 30.36 -5.33 -8.43
C ASP A 294 29.27 -4.33 -8.86
N ARG A 295 28.72 -4.54 -10.06
CA ARG A 295 27.68 -3.70 -10.67
C ARG A 295 26.47 -3.53 -9.75
N ARG A 296 26.13 -4.54 -8.95
CA ARG A 296 25.01 -4.49 -7.99
C ARG A 296 25.32 -3.66 -6.75
N VAL A 297 26.58 -3.66 -6.29
CA VAL A 297 27.03 -2.79 -5.19
C VAL A 297 26.96 -1.33 -5.65
N ALA A 298 27.41 -1.04 -6.87
CA ALA A 298 27.29 0.29 -7.47
C ALA A 298 25.82 0.72 -7.61
N LEU A 299 24.95 -0.18 -8.11
CA LEU A 299 23.52 0.07 -8.21
C LEU A 299 22.88 0.32 -6.85
N GLY A 300 23.10 -0.53 -5.86
CA GLY A 300 22.52 -0.34 -4.52
C GLY A 300 22.89 1.00 -3.90
N LYS A 301 24.18 1.38 -4.00
CA LYS A 301 24.68 2.68 -3.50
C LYS A 301 24.06 3.88 -4.19
N TRP A 302 23.86 3.83 -5.51
CA TRP A 302 23.20 4.93 -6.22
C TRP A 302 21.70 4.94 -5.98
N LEU A 303 21.06 3.79 -6.13
CA LEU A 303 19.60 3.63 -6.11
C LEU A 303 19.03 4.09 -4.78
N ALA A 304 19.60 3.62 -3.67
CA ALA A 304 19.16 3.97 -2.33
C ALA A 304 20.03 5.12 -1.77
N SER A 305 19.99 6.28 -2.43
CA SER A 305 20.72 7.49 -2.01
C SER A 305 20.00 8.78 -2.39
N PRO A 306 20.40 9.93 -1.82
CA PRO A 306 19.87 11.24 -2.20
C PRO A 306 20.12 11.61 -3.67
N ALA A 307 21.08 10.94 -4.34
CA ALA A 307 21.39 11.19 -5.75
C ALA A 307 20.37 10.56 -6.72
N ASN A 308 19.57 9.58 -6.26
CA ASN A 308 18.48 9.02 -7.05
C ASN A 308 17.19 9.80 -6.75
N PRO A 309 16.60 10.52 -7.74
CA PRO A 309 15.43 11.35 -7.49
C PRO A 309 14.12 10.55 -7.31
N TYR A 310 14.12 9.25 -7.61
CA TYR A 310 12.92 8.42 -7.61
C TYR A 310 12.78 7.58 -6.34
N PHE A 311 13.88 7.20 -5.69
CA PHE A 311 13.85 6.27 -4.55
C PHE A 311 13.01 6.78 -3.38
N ALA A 312 13.33 7.98 -2.88
CA ALA A 312 12.59 8.58 -1.77
C ALA A 312 11.13 8.88 -2.16
N GLN A 313 10.90 9.34 -3.41
CA GLN A 313 9.56 9.63 -3.93
C GLN A 313 8.69 8.39 -4.01
N ASN A 314 9.21 7.29 -4.58
CA ASN A 314 8.48 6.04 -4.73
C ASN A 314 8.06 5.46 -3.38
N PHE A 315 9.00 5.36 -2.42
CA PHE A 315 8.65 4.82 -1.10
C PHE A 315 7.68 5.71 -0.34
N THR A 316 7.89 7.02 -0.38
CA THR A 316 6.94 7.97 0.21
C THR A 316 5.55 7.78 -0.39
N ASN A 317 5.43 7.72 -1.71
CA ASN A 317 4.17 7.59 -2.41
C ASN A 317 3.46 6.26 -2.11
N ARG A 318 4.20 5.15 -2.03
CA ARG A 318 3.67 3.83 -1.65
C ARG A 318 3.17 3.81 -0.21
N ILE A 319 3.89 4.44 0.71
CA ILE A 319 3.49 4.53 2.12
C ILE A 319 2.26 5.43 2.25
N TRP A 320 2.25 6.58 1.58
CA TRP A 320 1.11 7.48 1.49
C TRP A 320 -0.16 6.76 1.00
N GLN A 321 -0.06 6.02 -0.11
CA GLN A 321 -1.20 5.31 -0.69
C GLN A 321 -1.82 4.28 0.25
N HIS A 322 -1.03 3.62 1.10
CA HIS A 322 -1.56 2.71 2.12
C HIS A 322 -2.53 3.41 3.08
N PHE A 323 -2.21 4.63 3.52
CA PHE A 323 -3.00 5.39 4.49
C PHE A 323 -4.11 6.24 3.88
N MET A 324 -3.93 6.68 2.63
CA MET A 324 -4.87 7.58 1.94
C MET A 324 -5.76 6.84 0.93
N GLY A 325 -5.43 5.59 0.60
CA GLY A 325 -6.14 4.77 -0.39
C GLY A 325 -5.76 5.07 -1.84
N VAL A 326 -5.17 6.23 -2.08
CA VAL A 326 -4.70 6.68 -3.40
C VAL A 326 -3.35 7.35 -3.27
N GLY A 327 -2.45 7.09 -4.22
CA GLY A 327 -1.13 7.70 -4.28
C GLY A 327 -1.19 9.19 -4.64
N ILE A 328 -0.13 9.92 -4.29
CA ILE A 328 0.13 11.24 -4.87
C ILE A 328 0.45 11.07 -6.37
N VAL A 329 1.16 10.01 -6.73
CA VAL A 329 1.17 9.45 -8.10
C VAL A 329 0.35 8.16 -8.06
N GLU A 330 -0.67 8.04 -8.91
CA GLU A 330 -1.54 6.87 -8.97
C GLU A 330 -1.59 6.33 -10.42
N PRO A 331 -1.32 5.04 -10.66
CA PRO A 331 -0.85 4.02 -9.72
C PRO A 331 0.55 4.30 -9.13
N VAL A 332 0.80 3.83 -7.91
CA VAL A 332 2.05 4.09 -7.17
C VAL A 332 3.33 3.55 -7.80
N ASP A 333 3.19 2.55 -8.66
CA ASP A 333 4.28 1.88 -9.36
C ASP A 333 4.26 2.17 -10.87
N ASP A 334 3.71 3.33 -11.25
CA ASP A 334 3.60 3.81 -12.63
C ASP A 334 3.98 5.30 -12.73
N VAL A 335 5.15 5.63 -12.18
CA VAL A 335 5.75 6.97 -12.18
C VAL A 335 6.37 7.23 -13.55
N ARG A 336 5.73 8.14 -14.31
CA ARG A 336 6.17 8.57 -15.63
C ARG A 336 5.86 10.04 -15.85
N VAL A 337 6.53 10.68 -16.82
CA VAL A 337 6.27 12.09 -17.15
C VAL A 337 4.80 12.33 -17.50
N SER A 338 4.14 11.33 -18.10
CA SER A 338 2.72 11.42 -18.47
C SER A 338 1.73 11.07 -17.35
N ASN A 339 2.22 10.75 -16.16
CA ASN A 339 1.43 10.48 -14.97
C ASN A 339 2.06 11.21 -13.78
N PRO A 340 1.99 12.55 -13.77
CA PRO A 340 2.63 13.33 -12.72
C PRO A 340 1.88 13.19 -11.39
N ALA A 341 2.55 13.63 -10.34
CA ALA A 341 1.95 13.77 -9.01
C ALA A 341 0.75 14.76 -9.03
N SER A 342 -0.34 14.42 -8.34
CA SER A 342 -1.47 15.33 -8.09
C SER A 342 -1.03 16.52 -7.23
N ASN A 343 -0.09 16.30 -6.30
CA ASN A 343 0.54 17.32 -5.48
C ASN A 343 2.07 17.17 -5.50
N PRO A 344 2.76 17.68 -6.55
CA PRO A 344 4.21 17.55 -6.70
C PRO A 344 4.98 18.18 -5.53
N GLU A 345 4.50 19.31 -5.00
CA GLU A 345 5.13 20.00 -3.89
C GLU A 345 5.09 19.15 -2.60
N LEU A 346 3.95 18.52 -2.31
CA LEU A 346 3.82 17.58 -1.18
C LEU A 346 4.77 16.37 -1.33
N LEU A 347 4.79 15.74 -2.51
CA LEU A 347 5.64 14.57 -2.75
C LEU A 347 7.12 14.92 -2.58
N MET A 348 7.53 16.09 -3.06
CA MET A 348 8.90 16.58 -2.92
C MET A 348 9.28 16.82 -1.46
N GLU A 349 8.42 17.48 -0.68
CA GLU A 349 8.71 17.76 0.73
C GLU A 349 8.76 16.47 1.56
N LEU A 350 7.80 15.56 1.38
CA LEU A 350 7.82 14.27 2.06
C LEU A 350 9.11 13.49 1.72
N SER A 351 9.52 13.48 0.45
CA SER A 351 10.74 12.78 0.00
C SER A 351 12.01 13.40 0.58
N LYS A 352 12.06 14.72 0.67
CA LYS A 352 13.14 15.47 1.29
C LYS A 352 13.25 15.09 2.76
N ARG A 353 12.16 15.16 3.52
CA ARG A 353 12.13 14.79 4.95
C ARG A 353 12.45 13.32 5.19
N PHE A 354 11.95 12.45 4.31
CA PHE A 354 12.30 11.03 4.38
C PHE A 354 13.82 10.84 4.21
N THR A 355 14.45 11.56 3.27
CA THR A 355 15.90 11.56 3.09
C THR A 355 16.64 12.15 4.30
N GLU A 356 16.22 13.31 4.82
CA GLU A 356 16.84 13.99 5.98
C GLU A 356 16.72 13.18 7.28
N SER A 357 15.67 12.37 7.43
CA SER A 357 15.50 11.45 8.56
C SER A 357 16.35 10.18 8.46
N ASN A 358 17.26 10.10 7.47
CA ASN A 358 17.99 8.88 7.10
C ASN A 358 17.03 7.72 6.79
N TYR A 359 16.01 8.00 5.97
CA TYR A 359 15.04 7.02 5.51
C TYR A 359 14.33 6.28 6.65
N ASN A 360 14.01 7.00 7.73
CA ASN A 360 13.29 6.44 8.87
C ASN A 360 11.83 6.19 8.52
N PHE A 361 11.51 4.92 8.35
CA PHE A 361 10.19 4.46 7.94
C PHE A 361 9.09 4.84 8.93
N LYS A 362 9.28 4.59 10.23
CA LYS A 362 8.26 4.87 11.26
C LYS A 362 7.99 6.36 11.42
N SER A 363 9.01 7.22 11.28
CA SER A 363 8.84 8.68 11.33
C SER A 363 7.92 9.18 10.21
N LEU A 364 8.12 8.70 8.97
CA LEU A 364 7.24 9.06 7.85
C LEU A 364 5.80 8.58 8.07
N VAL A 365 5.61 7.35 8.56
CA VAL A 365 4.28 6.85 8.90
C VAL A 365 3.60 7.74 9.95
N ARG A 366 4.33 8.11 11.00
CA ARG A 366 3.82 8.98 12.06
C ARG A 366 3.36 10.33 11.50
N ASP A 367 4.17 10.98 10.67
CA ASP A 367 3.83 12.26 10.07
C ASP A 367 2.51 12.20 9.28
N ILE A 368 2.33 11.15 8.48
CA ILE A 368 1.11 10.92 7.70
C ILE A 368 -0.10 10.74 8.64
N CYS A 369 -0.03 9.84 9.62
CA CYS A 369 -1.15 9.54 10.51
C CYS A 369 -1.53 10.71 11.43
N VAL A 370 -0.58 11.58 11.78
CA VAL A 370 -0.84 12.79 12.59
C VAL A 370 -1.52 13.89 11.78
N SER A 371 -1.32 13.93 10.46
CA SER A 371 -1.88 14.98 9.59
C SER A 371 -3.41 15.06 9.68
N LYS A 372 -3.95 16.28 9.59
CA LYS A 372 -5.40 16.47 9.41
C LYS A 372 -5.88 15.83 8.12
N ALA A 373 -5.07 15.83 7.05
CA ALA A 373 -5.39 15.15 5.79
C ALA A 373 -5.78 13.68 6.00
N TYR A 374 -4.99 12.90 6.76
CA TYR A 374 -5.32 11.51 7.09
C TYR A 374 -6.57 11.39 7.98
N GLN A 375 -6.74 12.31 8.92
CA GLN A 375 -7.83 12.30 9.90
C GLN A 375 -9.12 12.97 9.41
N ARG A 376 -9.26 13.29 8.12
CA ARG A 376 -10.52 13.80 7.56
C ARG A 376 -11.63 12.75 7.67
N SER A 377 -12.86 13.22 7.71
CA SER A 377 -14.06 12.40 7.53
C SER A 377 -14.16 11.95 6.08
N THR A 378 -14.83 10.82 5.86
CA THR A 378 -15.25 10.34 4.53
C THR A 378 -16.47 11.10 3.99
N LEU A 379 -17.19 11.82 4.85
CA LEU A 379 -18.33 12.63 4.44
C LEU A 379 -17.85 13.78 3.56
N ARG A 380 -18.33 13.78 2.31
CA ARG A 380 -18.05 14.83 1.33
C ARG A 380 -18.94 16.05 1.60
N ASN A 381 -18.42 17.22 1.28
CA ASN A 381 -19.17 18.48 1.19
C ASN A 381 -19.38 18.88 -0.29
N ASP A 382 -20.20 19.89 -0.54
CA ASP A 382 -20.57 20.33 -1.90
C ASP A 382 -19.36 20.66 -2.79
N SER A 383 -18.26 21.13 -2.20
CA SER A 383 -17.07 21.53 -2.95
C SER A 383 -16.11 20.38 -3.26
N ASN A 384 -16.16 19.27 -2.52
CA ASN A 384 -15.26 18.13 -2.70
C ASN A 384 -15.96 16.84 -3.16
N GLY A 385 -17.26 16.92 -3.49
CA GLY A 385 -18.06 15.78 -3.96
C GLY A 385 -17.44 14.98 -5.11
N SER A 386 -16.66 15.63 -5.97
CA SER A 386 -15.99 15.02 -7.14
C SER A 386 -14.47 14.90 -6.98
N ASP A 387 -13.92 15.19 -5.79
CA ASP A 387 -12.49 15.02 -5.55
C ASP A 387 -12.18 13.54 -5.33
N GLU A 388 -11.16 13.04 -6.03
CA GLU A 388 -10.69 11.66 -5.89
C GLU A 388 -9.17 11.57 -5.70
N LEU A 389 -8.43 12.67 -5.88
CA LEU A 389 -6.95 12.67 -5.96
C LEU A 389 -6.28 13.76 -5.12
N ASN A 390 -7.02 14.75 -4.61
CA ASN A 390 -6.47 15.91 -3.91
C ASN A 390 -6.59 15.81 -2.39
N PHE A 391 -7.06 14.67 -1.90
CA PHE A 391 -7.15 14.33 -0.49
C PHE A 391 -8.11 15.22 0.30
N ALA A 392 -9.10 15.85 -0.36
CA ALA A 392 -10.04 16.78 0.29
C ALA A 392 -10.91 16.12 1.36
N HIS A 393 -11.06 14.80 1.31
CA HIS A 393 -11.73 13.96 2.30
C HIS A 393 -10.94 12.65 2.44
N GLN A 394 -11.27 11.82 3.42
CA GLN A 394 -10.72 10.47 3.49
C GLN A 394 -11.50 9.53 2.57
N THR A 395 -10.83 8.52 2.02
CA THR A 395 -11.44 7.51 1.13
C THR A 395 -11.90 6.29 1.92
N ILE A 396 -13.08 5.77 1.59
CA ILE A 396 -13.56 4.48 2.09
C ILE A 396 -12.76 3.38 1.38
N ARG A 397 -12.04 2.56 2.13
CA ARG A 397 -11.13 1.53 1.60
C ARG A 397 -11.60 0.14 1.98
N ARG A 398 -11.62 -0.78 1.01
CA ARG A 398 -11.83 -2.19 1.34
C ARG A 398 -10.64 -2.68 2.18
N ILE A 399 -10.92 -3.44 3.24
CA ILE A 399 -9.87 -4.07 4.04
C ILE A 399 -9.26 -5.23 3.22
N LYS A 400 -7.93 -5.34 3.20
CA LYS A 400 -7.21 -6.42 2.48
C LYS A 400 -7.63 -7.80 3.00
N ALA A 401 -7.52 -8.81 2.13
CA ALA A 401 -7.95 -10.19 2.42
C ALA A 401 -7.39 -10.74 3.73
N GLU A 402 -6.09 -10.57 3.97
CA GLU A 402 -5.40 -11.06 5.15
C GLU A 402 -5.92 -10.39 6.42
N SER A 403 -5.91 -9.05 6.46
CA SER A 403 -6.41 -8.29 7.61
C SER A 403 -7.90 -8.54 7.86
N MET A 404 -8.71 -8.72 6.82
CA MET A 404 -10.12 -9.05 6.96
C MET A 404 -10.31 -10.44 7.61
N LEU A 405 -9.56 -11.46 7.17
CA LEU A 405 -9.62 -12.78 7.80
C LEU A 405 -9.15 -12.74 9.26
N ASP A 406 -8.11 -11.96 9.54
CA ASP A 406 -7.59 -11.74 10.89
C ASP A 406 -8.61 -11.04 11.79
N ILE A 407 -9.29 -10.00 11.28
CA ILE A 407 -10.36 -9.29 11.98
C ILE A 407 -11.56 -10.21 12.23
N ILE A 408 -12.01 -10.98 11.23
CA ILE A 408 -13.10 -11.96 11.41
C ILE A 408 -12.73 -12.96 12.51
N SER A 409 -11.50 -13.46 12.50
CA SER A 409 -11.02 -14.41 13.52
C SER A 409 -10.88 -13.76 14.89
N GLN A 410 -10.47 -12.49 14.95
CA GLN A 410 -10.39 -11.69 16.17
C GLN A 410 -11.78 -11.50 16.80
N VAL A 411 -12.75 -10.99 16.05
CA VAL A 411 -14.08 -10.66 16.59
C VAL A 411 -14.87 -11.91 16.96
N THR A 412 -14.62 -13.03 16.28
CA THR A 412 -15.22 -14.33 16.60
C THR A 412 -14.39 -15.16 17.58
N THR A 413 -13.24 -14.67 18.05
CA THR A 413 -12.30 -15.44 18.90
C THR A 413 -11.96 -16.84 18.37
N THR A 414 -11.93 -16.99 17.04
CA THR A 414 -11.57 -18.24 16.37
C THR A 414 -10.09 -18.25 15.97
N LYS A 415 -9.55 -19.44 15.72
CA LYS A 415 -8.13 -19.62 15.37
C LYS A 415 -8.00 -20.13 13.94
N GLU A 416 -7.10 -19.52 13.19
CA GLU A 416 -6.75 -19.97 11.85
C GLU A 416 -5.60 -20.98 11.85
N LYS A 417 -5.58 -21.84 10.83
CA LYS A 417 -4.45 -22.73 10.57
C LYS A 417 -3.97 -22.56 9.14
N PHE A 418 -2.73 -22.13 9.00
CA PHE A 418 -2.06 -22.03 7.71
C PHE A 418 -0.94 -23.05 7.60
N ALA A 419 -0.62 -23.44 6.37
CA ALA A 419 0.49 -24.34 6.08
C ALA A 419 1.81 -23.74 6.59
N GLY A 420 2.57 -24.52 7.36
CA GLY A 420 3.87 -24.08 7.91
C GLY A 420 3.79 -23.11 9.12
N LEU A 421 2.60 -22.74 9.58
CA LEU A 421 2.40 -21.84 10.72
C LEU A 421 1.65 -22.52 11.88
N PRO A 422 1.89 -22.15 13.15
CA PRO A 422 1.13 -22.71 14.29
C PRO A 422 -0.36 -22.33 14.25
N LEU A 423 -1.19 -23.10 14.96
CA LEU A 423 -2.61 -22.78 15.11
C LEU A 423 -2.79 -21.43 15.82
N GLY A 424 -3.65 -20.57 15.28
CA GLY A 424 -3.87 -19.20 15.78
C GLY A 424 -2.90 -18.17 15.20
N SER A 425 -2.12 -18.53 14.17
CA SER A 425 -1.34 -17.54 13.42
C SER A 425 -2.25 -16.63 12.60
N ARG A 426 -1.79 -15.41 12.34
CA ARG A 426 -2.48 -14.44 11.50
C ARG A 426 -2.20 -14.68 10.01
N ALA A 427 -3.15 -14.33 9.16
CA ALA A 427 -3.00 -14.39 7.71
C ALA A 427 -1.89 -13.45 7.21
N VAL A 428 -1.71 -12.29 7.85
CA VAL A 428 -0.60 -11.38 7.51
C VAL A 428 0.78 -11.97 7.80
N GLN A 429 0.88 -13.03 8.62
CA GLN A 429 2.13 -13.73 8.89
C GLN A 429 2.48 -14.79 7.83
N ILE A 430 1.64 -15.00 6.82
CA ILE A 430 1.88 -15.97 5.75
C ILE A 430 3.11 -15.55 4.93
N ALA A 431 4.20 -16.28 5.13
CA ALA A 431 5.47 -16.05 4.45
C ALA A 431 5.44 -16.41 2.96
N ASN A 432 4.75 -17.49 2.58
CA ASN A 432 4.71 -17.95 1.19
C ASN A 432 3.53 -17.34 0.43
N GLY A 433 3.78 -16.64 -0.68
CA GLY A 433 2.74 -16.14 -1.58
C GLY A 433 1.79 -17.23 -2.09
N GLN A 434 2.25 -18.48 -2.22
CA GLN A 434 1.45 -19.60 -2.70
C GLN A 434 0.53 -20.24 -1.64
N THR A 435 0.69 -19.89 -0.36
CA THR A 435 -0.21 -20.38 0.70
C THR A 435 -1.48 -19.54 0.71
N SER A 436 -2.63 -20.17 0.45
CA SER A 436 -3.93 -19.51 0.43
C SER A 436 -5.02 -20.40 1.04
N THR A 437 -6.18 -19.80 1.30
CA THR A 437 -7.45 -20.46 1.63
C THR A 437 -8.51 -20.01 0.64
N TYR A 438 -9.68 -20.67 0.61
CA TYR A 438 -10.78 -20.22 -0.24
C TYR A 438 -11.16 -18.75 0.05
N PHE A 439 -11.14 -18.35 1.32
CA PHE A 439 -11.38 -16.97 1.73
C PHE A 439 -10.33 -16.01 1.13
N LEU A 440 -9.04 -16.28 1.34
CA LEU A 440 -7.96 -15.40 0.89
C LEU A 440 -7.96 -15.23 -0.64
N THR A 441 -8.18 -16.32 -1.38
CA THR A 441 -8.30 -16.28 -2.84
C THR A 441 -9.52 -15.46 -3.29
N THR A 442 -10.69 -15.70 -2.68
CA THR A 442 -11.93 -14.97 -3.03
C THR A 442 -11.83 -13.48 -2.73
N PHE A 443 -11.10 -13.10 -1.68
CA PHE A 443 -10.89 -11.71 -1.27
C PHE A 443 -9.70 -11.03 -1.96
N GLY A 444 -9.08 -11.67 -2.96
CA GLY A 444 -8.12 -11.02 -3.85
C GLY A 444 -6.69 -10.93 -3.31
N ARG A 445 -6.28 -11.85 -2.42
CA ARG A 445 -4.89 -11.95 -1.95
C ARG A 445 -3.94 -12.21 -3.14
N ALA A 446 -2.80 -11.51 -3.16
CA ALA A 446 -1.76 -11.72 -4.17
C ALA A 446 -1.06 -13.09 -4.00
N THR A 447 -0.74 -13.76 -5.11
CA THR A 447 0.10 -14.97 -5.14
C THR A 447 1.59 -14.63 -5.09
N ARG A 448 1.90 -13.33 -5.19
CA ARG A 448 3.21 -12.69 -5.21
C ARG A 448 4.02 -13.08 -6.43
N GLU A 449 3.35 -13.25 -7.57
CA GLU A 449 3.97 -13.64 -8.84
C GLU A 449 4.67 -12.49 -9.55
N THR A 450 4.19 -11.26 -9.32
CA THR A 450 4.68 -10.03 -9.94
C THR A 450 4.94 -8.97 -8.87
N ALA A 451 5.76 -7.97 -9.20
CA ALA A 451 5.94 -6.79 -8.36
C ALA A 451 4.82 -5.74 -8.52
N CYS A 452 3.78 -6.02 -9.33
CA CYS A 452 2.75 -5.06 -9.67
C CYS A 452 1.86 -4.73 -8.47
N SER A 453 1.63 -3.45 -8.24
CA SER A 453 0.59 -2.98 -7.30
C SER A 453 -0.80 -3.56 -7.64
N CYS A 454 -1.03 -3.83 -8.92
CA CYS A 454 -2.28 -4.34 -9.49
C CYS A 454 -2.55 -5.84 -9.24
N GLU A 455 -1.61 -6.59 -8.65
CA GLU A 455 -1.81 -8.02 -8.38
C GLU A 455 -2.83 -8.24 -7.26
N VAL A 456 -2.78 -7.40 -6.23
CA VAL A 456 -3.80 -7.39 -5.17
C VAL A 456 -5.10 -6.84 -5.76
N LYS A 457 -6.17 -7.65 -5.73
CA LYS A 457 -7.48 -7.24 -6.24
C LYS A 457 -8.27 -6.58 -5.14
N MET A 458 -8.65 -5.32 -5.32
CA MET A 458 -9.36 -4.54 -4.30
C MET A 458 -10.82 -4.27 -4.67
N GLU A 459 -11.20 -4.55 -5.91
CA GLU A 459 -12.55 -4.38 -6.43
C GLU A 459 -13.52 -5.37 -5.73
N PRO A 460 -14.68 -4.87 -5.26
CA PRO A 460 -15.68 -5.74 -4.66
C PRO A 460 -16.30 -6.66 -5.72
N THR A 461 -16.59 -7.91 -5.34
CA THR A 461 -17.25 -8.88 -6.23
C THR A 461 -18.50 -9.49 -5.59
N LEU A 462 -19.42 -9.97 -6.43
CA LEU A 462 -20.60 -10.71 -5.95
C LEU A 462 -20.18 -11.98 -5.18
N SER A 463 -19.10 -12.65 -5.61
CA SER A 463 -18.60 -13.85 -4.92
C SER A 463 -18.14 -13.56 -3.49
N GLN A 464 -17.52 -12.41 -3.22
CA GLN A 464 -17.15 -11.99 -1.87
C GLN A 464 -18.38 -11.80 -0.98
N ALA A 465 -19.40 -11.09 -1.49
CA ALA A 465 -20.64 -10.87 -0.75
C ALA A 465 -21.38 -12.18 -0.45
N LEU A 466 -21.52 -13.06 -1.45
CA LEU A 466 -22.14 -14.38 -1.27
C LEU A 466 -21.35 -15.26 -0.30
N HIS A 467 -20.02 -15.17 -0.29
CA HIS A 467 -19.20 -15.94 0.64
C HIS A 467 -19.37 -15.50 2.09
N LEU A 468 -19.56 -14.21 2.36
CA LEU A 468 -19.84 -13.73 3.73
C LEU A 468 -21.26 -14.07 4.18
N MET A 469 -22.24 -13.89 3.29
CA MET A 469 -23.65 -14.07 3.63
C MET A 469 -24.03 -15.55 3.78
N ASN A 470 -23.62 -16.37 2.80
CA ASN A 470 -24.05 -17.77 2.70
C ASN A 470 -22.94 -18.74 3.09
N GLY A 471 -21.70 -18.26 3.24
CA GLY A 471 -20.59 -19.14 3.54
C GLY A 471 -20.60 -19.63 4.96
N ASP A 472 -20.16 -20.88 5.10
CA ASP A 472 -19.88 -21.54 6.37
C ASP A 472 -18.91 -20.75 7.26
N VAL A 473 -18.11 -19.84 6.69
CA VAL A 473 -17.05 -19.13 7.43
C VAL A 473 -17.62 -18.28 8.55
N VAL A 474 -18.57 -17.37 8.28
CA VAL A 474 -19.07 -16.44 9.30
C VAL A 474 -19.95 -17.18 10.32
N ASN A 475 -20.93 -17.94 9.84
CA ASN A 475 -21.86 -18.67 10.72
C ASN A 475 -21.14 -19.68 11.63
N ASN A 476 -20.24 -20.51 11.08
CA ASN A 476 -19.53 -21.48 11.91
C ASN A 476 -18.55 -20.80 12.86
N LYS A 477 -17.94 -19.68 12.48
CA LYS A 477 -17.04 -18.95 13.38
C LYS A 477 -17.76 -18.30 14.56
N ILE A 478 -18.96 -17.75 14.35
CA ILE A 478 -19.79 -17.23 15.47
C ILE A 478 -20.03 -18.34 16.49
N GLN A 479 -20.42 -19.53 16.02
CA GLN A 479 -20.74 -20.68 16.87
C GLN A 479 -19.49 -21.25 17.56
N GLN A 480 -18.42 -21.50 16.81
CA GLN A 480 -17.16 -22.06 17.34
C GLN A 480 -16.46 -21.10 18.31
N GLY A 481 -16.62 -19.79 18.08
CA GLY A 481 -16.01 -18.74 18.86
C GLY A 481 -16.46 -18.66 20.31
N GLY A 482 -17.74 -18.97 20.56
CA GLY A 482 -18.32 -18.89 21.90
C GLY A 482 -18.42 -17.47 22.48
N VAL A 483 -18.29 -16.43 21.65
CA VAL A 483 -18.32 -15.01 22.08
C VAL A 483 -19.62 -14.66 22.79
N LEU A 484 -20.76 -15.06 22.20
CA LEU A 484 -22.07 -14.79 22.80
C LEU A 484 -22.21 -15.47 24.15
N LYS A 485 -21.82 -16.74 24.25
CA LYS A 485 -21.82 -17.49 25.52
C LYS A 485 -20.96 -16.78 26.57
N ALA A 486 -19.74 -16.35 26.22
CA ALA A 486 -18.85 -15.65 27.13
C ALA A 486 -19.42 -14.30 27.62
N LEU A 487 -20.19 -13.59 26.78
CA LEU A 487 -20.88 -12.36 27.17
C LEU A 487 -22.11 -12.63 28.05
N GLN A 488 -22.83 -13.71 27.79
CA GLN A 488 -23.96 -14.15 28.60
C GLN A 488 -23.53 -14.66 29.98
N ASP A 489 -22.38 -15.34 30.06
CA ASP A 489 -21.79 -15.79 31.33
C ASP A 489 -21.42 -14.62 32.26
N GLN A 490 -21.25 -13.40 31.70
CA GLN A 490 -21.09 -12.16 32.46
C GLN A 490 -22.41 -11.57 32.97
N LYS A 491 -23.55 -12.25 32.73
CA LYS A 491 -24.91 -11.81 33.12
C LYS A 491 -25.31 -10.46 32.52
N LEU A 492 -24.86 -10.19 31.30
CA LEU A 492 -25.26 -9.00 30.55
C LEU A 492 -26.65 -9.20 29.93
N GLU A 493 -27.46 -8.15 29.97
CA GLU A 493 -28.76 -8.13 29.28
C GLU A 493 -28.56 -7.98 27.75
N PRO A 494 -29.52 -8.43 26.92
CA PRO A 494 -29.36 -8.41 25.46
C PRO A 494 -28.96 -7.05 24.88
N PRO A 495 -29.53 -5.89 25.30
CA PRO A 495 -29.08 -4.58 24.81
C PRO A 495 -27.61 -4.27 25.13
N GLN A 496 -27.12 -4.72 26.29
CA GLN A 496 -25.71 -4.56 26.67
C GLN A 496 -24.83 -5.45 25.80
N ILE A 497 -25.24 -6.70 25.53
CA ILE A 497 -24.51 -7.60 24.63
C ILE A 497 -24.45 -7.00 23.22
N VAL A 498 -25.55 -6.47 22.70
CA VAL A 498 -25.58 -5.77 21.40
C VAL A 498 -24.58 -4.61 21.37
N GLU A 499 -24.56 -3.76 22.41
CA GLU A 499 -23.56 -2.69 22.50
C GLU A 499 -22.12 -3.23 22.44
N GLN A 500 -21.81 -4.30 23.18
CA GLN A 500 -20.48 -4.92 23.16
C GLN A 500 -20.14 -5.50 21.76
N LEU A 501 -21.11 -6.06 21.03
CA LEU A 501 -20.91 -6.55 19.67
C LEU A 501 -20.65 -5.42 18.68
N TYR A 502 -21.38 -4.31 18.78
CA TYR A 502 -21.15 -3.10 17.98
C TYR A 502 -19.73 -2.55 18.22
N ILE A 503 -19.30 -2.43 19.47
CA ILE A 503 -17.94 -1.96 19.79
C ILE A 503 -16.89 -2.94 19.23
N THR A 504 -17.12 -4.25 19.37
CA THR A 504 -16.18 -5.28 18.90
C THR A 504 -16.06 -5.32 17.37
N CYS A 505 -17.17 -5.19 16.65
CA CYS A 505 -17.19 -5.31 15.19
C CYS A 505 -16.94 -3.98 14.47
N LEU A 506 -17.53 -2.91 14.99
CA LEU A 506 -17.60 -1.60 14.33
C LEU A 506 -16.81 -0.51 15.05
N THR A 507 -16.33 -0.75 16.28
CA THR A 507 -15.56 0.25 17.06
C THR A 507 -16.39 1.51 17.38
N ARG A 508 -17.70 1.34 17.55
CA ARG A 508 -18.62 2.39 18.00
C ARG A 508 -19.79 1.79 18.75
N LYS A 509 -20.58 2.63 19.42
CA LYS A 509 -21.87 2.20 19.97
C LYS A 509 -22.97 2.15 18.89
N PRO A 510 -24.02 1.34 19.09
CA PRO A 510 -25.20 1.41 18.22
C PRO A 510 -25.87 2.77 18.38
N THR A 511 -26.35 3.33 17.28
CA THR A 511 -27.17 4.55 17.29
C THR A 511 -28.56 4.25 17.85
N GLU A 512 -29.28 5.27 18.31
CA GLU A 512 -30.65 5.11 18.82
C GLU A 512 -31.59 4.46 17.79
N GLN A 513 -31.41 4.77 16.50
CA GLN A 513 -32.17 4.17 15.40
C GLN A 513 -31.87 2.68 15.24
N GLU A 514 -30.61 2.28 15.33
CA GLU A 514 -30.20 0.87 15.28
C GLU A 514 -30.71 0.10 16.51
N VAL A 515 -30.63 0.69 17.71
CA VAL A 515 -31.19 0.08 18.93
C VAL A 515 -32.70 -0.15 18.78
N ALA A 516 -33.43 0.84 18.28
CA ALA A 516 -34.88 0.73 18.05
C ALA A 516 -35.21 -0.34 17.00
N ALA A 517 -34.43 -0.44 15.92
CA ALA A 517 -34.62 -1.45 14.88
C ALA A 517 -34.36 -2.88 15.37
N LEU A 518 -33.46 -3.06 16.34
CA LEU A 518 -33.12 -4.37 16.90
C LEU A 518 -34.01 -4.80 18.07
N ALA A 519 -34.70 -3.86 18.74
CA ALA A 519 -35.55 -4.15 19.89
C ALA A 519 -36.58 -5.30 19.68
N PRO A 520 -37.24 -5.43 18.50
CA PRO A 520 -38.18 -6.55 18.26
C PRO A 520 -37.55 -7.94 18.36
N LEU A 521 -36.25 -8.10 18.11
CA LEU A 521 -35.53 -9.39 18.20
C LEU A 521 -35.42 -9.91 19.65
N PHE A 522 -35.69 -9.05 20.64
CA PHE A 522 -35.56 -9.37 22.06
C PHE A 522 -36.88 -9.26 22.83
N ALA A 523 -38.01 -9.12 22.11
CA ALA A 523 -39.34 -9.06 22.69
C ALA A 523 -39.71 -10.35 23.43
N GLU A 524 -40.68 -10.29 24.34
CA GLU A 524 -41.17 -11.47 25.05
C GLU A 524 -41.70 -12.54 24.06
N GLY A 525 -41.40 -13.81 24.31
CA GLY A 525 -41.77 -14.92 23.42
C GLY A 525 -40.82 -15.16 22.23
N THR A 526 -39.76 -14.36 22.06
CA THR A 526 -38.73 -14.58 21.03
C THR A 526 -37.56 -15.42 21.53
N ASP A 527 -36.85 -16.08 20.61
CA ASP A 527 -35.56 -16.70 20.92
C ASP A 527 -34.46 -15.63 20.93
N LYS A 528 -34.18 -15.11 22.12
CA LYS A 528 -33.18 -14.06 22.34
C LYS A 528 -31.77 -14.49 21.94
N ASN A 529 -31.43 -15.78 22.06
CA ASN A 529 -30.11 -16.28 21.66
C ASN A 529 -29.98 -16.20 20.14
N ARG A 530 -31.02 -16.63 19.43
CA ARG A 530 -31.08 -16.50 17.97
C ARG A 530 -31.01 -15.04 17.53
N GLY A 531 -31.71 -14.14 18.22
CA GLY A 531 -31.63 -12.70 17.98
C GLY A 531 -30.19 -12.16 18.10
N LEU A 532 -29.45 -12.54 19.14
CA LEU A 532 -28.04 -12.14 19.31
C LEU A 532 -27.11 -12.69 18.22
N GLU A 533 -27.33 -13.94 17.80
CA GLU A 533 -26.61 -14.53 16.66
C GLU A 533 -26.87 -13.78 15.36
N ASP A 534 -28.14 -13.46 15.07
CA ASP A 534 -28.53 -12.72 13.87
C ASP A 534 -27.94 -11.30 13.88
N VAL A 535 -27.89 -10.62 15.04
CA VAL A 535 -27.20 -9.32 15.17
C VAL A 535 -25.72 -9.45 14.90
N PHE A 536 -25.03 -10.44 15.50
CA PHE A 536 -23.60 -10.61 15.31
C PHE A 536 -23.25 -10.92 13.84
N TRP A 537 -24.05 -11.79 13.21
CA TRP A 537 -23.94 -12.08 11.79
C TRP A 537 -24.18 -10.84 10.92
N ALA A 538 -25.21 -10.04 11.23
CA ALA A 538 -25.54 -8.84 10.46
C ALA A 538 -24.42 -7.78 10.54
N LEU A 539 -23.81 -7.60 11.71
CA LEU A 539 -22.69 -6.69 11.90
C LEU A 539 -21.50 -7.08 11.02
N MET A 540 -21.10 -8.35 11.01
CA MET A 540 -19.96 -8.82 10.19
C MET A 540 -20.24 -8.81 8.68
N ASN A 541 -21.51 -8.81 8.28
CA ASN A 541 -21.93 -8.69 6.88
C ASN A 541 -22.22 -7.24 6.46
N SER A 542 -22.11 -6.28 7.38
CA SER A 542 -22.33 -4.87 7.09
C SER A 542 -21.20 -4.28 6.24
N ARG A 543 -21.51 -3.27 5.44
CA ARG A 543 -20.48 -2.51 4.71
C ARG A 543 -19.49 -1.84 5.65
N GLU A 544 -19.95 -1.37 6.79
CA GLU A 544 -19.10 -0.72 7.80
C GLU A 544 -18.04 -1.67 8.37
N PHE A 545 -18.38 -2.96 8.53
CA PHE A 545 -17.42 -3.97 8.94
C PHE A 545 -16.35 -4.24 7.87
N LEU A 546 -16.78 -4.31 6.59
CA LEU A 546 -15.92 -4.71 5.48
C LEU A 546 -14.95 -3.62 4.98
N PHE A 547 -15.29 -2.35 5.26
CA PHE A 547 -14.54 -1.20 4.78
C PHE A 547 -13.94 -0.40 5.95
N ASN A 548 -12.69 0.02 5.77
CA ASN A 548 -12.07 1.04 6.59
C ASN A 548 -12.54 2.42 6.10
N HIS A 549 -12.92 3.30 7.01
CA HIS A 549 -13.55 4.59 6.70
C HIS A 549 -12.97 5.71 7.55
#